data_AF-A0A645EWZ5-F1
#
_entry.id   AF-A0A645EWZ5-F1
#
_cell.length_a   1.000
_cell.length_b   1.000
_cell.length_c   1.000
_cell.angle_alpha   90.00
_cell.angle_beta   90.00
_cell.angle_gamma   90.00
#
_symmetry.space_group_name_H-M   'P 1'
#
loop_
_entity.id
_entity.type
_entity.pdbx_description
1 polymer ?
#
loop_
_entity_poly.entity_id
_entity_poly.type
_entity_poly.pdbx_seq_one_letter_code
_entity_poly.pdbx_strand_id
1 'polypeptide(L)'
;MILNINNMRDIENDRASGKVTIAVRLGIHGAKIYHAGLSIASFLSFLSYNTLYEAQPWYKYLYLLVFLFLFRIMDGIRRKYDQALDPYLKLTSLSGFLLAIAFSICINI
;
A
#
# COMPACT_ATOMS: atom_id res chain seq x y z
N MET A 1 1.75 4.46 -2.37
CA MET A 1 0.51 3.64 -2.34
C MET A 1 -0.76 4.48 -2.21
N ILE A 2 -0.81 5.48 -1.32
CA ILE A 2 -1.97 6.35 -1.07
C ILE A 2 -2.41 7.09 -2.35
N LEU A 3 -1.44 7.65 -3.10
CA LEU A 3 -1.70 8.37 -4.35
C LEU A 3 -2.45 7.51 -5.38
N ASN A 4 -2.10 6.23 -5.51
CA ASN A 4 -2.76 5.36 -6.48
C ASN A 4 -4.21 5.08 -6.10
N ILE A 5 -4.54 4.93 -4.80
CA ILE A 5 -5.94 4.79 -4.36
C ILE A 5 -6.72 6.07 -4.63
N ASN A 6 -6.12 7.23 -4.37
CA ASN A 6 -6.71 8.52 -4.68
C ASN A 6 -7.01 8.65 -6.20
N ASN A 7 -6.06 8.30 -7.06
CA ASN A 7 -6.27 8.30 -8.52
C ASN A 7 -7.27 7.23 -8.99
N MET A 8 -7.39 6.09 -8.30
CA MET A 8 -8.42 5.07 -8.60
C MET A 8 -9.82 5.56 -8.26
N ARG A 9 -9.97 6.29 -7.14
CA ARG A 9 -11.24 6.88 -6.73
C ARG A 9 -11.71 7.94 -7.72
N ASP A 10 -10.80 8.81 -8.13
CA ASP A 10 -11.12 9.99 -8.95
C ASP A 10 -10.92 9.73 -10.45
N ILE A 11 -10.87 8.46 -10.89
CA ILE A 11 -10.43 8.09 -12.25
C ILE A 11 -11.28 8.73 -13.36
N GLU A 12 -12.61 8.82 -13.18
CA GLU A 12 -13.51 9.43 -14.17
C GLU A 12 -13.33 10.95 -14.22
N ASN A 13 -13.21 11.59 -13.06
CA ASN A 13 -12.99 13.03 -12.95
C ASN A 13 -11.60 13.44 -13.48
N ASP A 14 -10.55 12.67 -13.14
CA ASP A 14 -9.20 12.85 -13.66
C ASP A 14 -9.20 12.69 -15.20
N ARG A 15 -9.96 11.74 -15.75
CA ARG A 15 -10.12 11.58 -17.21
C ARG A 15 -10.85 12.76 -17.85
N ALA A 16 -11.97 13.20 -17.26
CA ALA A 16 -12.77 14.30 -17.79
C ALA A 16 -12.04 15.65 -17.78
N SER A 17 -11.16 15.86 -16.79
CA SER A 17 -10.31 17.05 -16.67
C SER A 17 -9.03 17.01 -17.51
N GLY A 18 -8.81 15.94 -18.30
CA GLY A 18 -7.62 15.78 -19.15
C GLY A 18 -6.34 15.44 -18.36
N LYS A 19 -6.46 15.03 -17.10
CA LYS A 19 -5.33 14.69 -16.24
C LYS A 19 -4.84 13.27 -16.51
N VAL A 20 -3.54 13.13 -16.78
CA VAL A 20 -2.92 11.85 -17.11
C VAL A 20 -2.31 11.22 -15.86
N THR A 21 -3.11 10.43 -15.12
CA THR A 21 -2.62 9.64 -13.96
C THR A 21 -2.33 8.19 -14.34
N ILE A 22 -1.57 7.47 -13.51
CA ILE A 22 -1.34 6.03 -13.71
C ILE A 22 -2.67 5.27 -13.74
N ALA A 23 -3.62 5.64 -12.89
CA ALA A 23 -4.94 5.02 -12.87
C ALA A 23 -5.70 5.26 -14.18
N VAL A 24 -5.67 6.48 -14.73
CA VAL A 24 -6.29 6.80 -16.03
C VAL A 24 -5.63 6.03 -17.17
N ARG A 25 -4.30 5.92 -17.19
CA ARG A 25 -3.54 5.20 -18.24
C ARG A 25 -3.76 3.68 -18.22
N LEU A 26 -3.81 3.08 -17.03
CA LEU A 26 -3.94 1.63 -16.86
C LEU A 26 -5.41 1.17 -16.78
N GLY A 27 -6.35 2.11 -16.61
CA GLY A 27 -7.72 1.81 -16.22
C GLY A 27 -7.81 1.27 -14.79
N ILE A 28 -9.03 1.17 -14.25
CA ILE A 28 -9.26 0.76 -12.85
C ILE A 28 -8.71 -0.64 -12.53
N HIS A 29 -8.78 -1.57 -13.49
CA HIS A 29 -8.27 -2.93 -13.28
C HIS A 29 -6.73 -2.95 -13.24
N GLY A 30 -6.07 -2.31 -14.19
CA GLY A 30 -4.62 -2.19 -14.20
C GLY A 30 -4.08 -1.38 -13.02
N ALA A 31 -4.80 -0.35 -12.58
CA ALA A 31 -4.47 0.42 -11.38
C ALA A 31 -4.52 -0.42 -10.09
N LYS A 32 -5.47 -1.37 -9.99
CA LYS A 32 -5.54 -2.33 -8.88
C LYS A 32 -4.38 -3.33 -8.90
N ILE A 33 -4.00 -3.83 -10.08
CA ILE A 33 -2.81 -4.70 -10.24
C ILE A 33 -1.55 -3.93 -9.85
N TYR A 34 -1.40 -2.69 -10.32
CA TYR A 34 -0.30 -1.81 -9.96
C TYR A 34 -0.24 -1.56 -8.45
N HIS A 35 -1.39 -1.35 -7.80
CA HIS A 35 -1.45 -1.22 -6.33
C HIS A 35 -0.96 -2.48 -5.61
N ALA A 36 -1.36 -3.66 -6.07
CA ALA A 36 -0.91 -4.92 -5.51
C ALA A 36 0.61 -5.12 -5.71
N GLY A 37 1.12 -4.78 -6.89
CA GLY A 37 2.55 -4.81 -7.19
C GLY A 37 3.36 -3.90 -6.27
N LEU A 38 2.89 -2.65 -6.04
CA LEU A 38 3.52 -1.73 -5.08
C LEU A 38 3.50 -2.27 -3.65
N SER A 39 2.42 -2.93 -3.23
CA SER A 39 2.29 -3.51 -1.89
C SER A 39 3.28 -4.65 -1.68
N ILE A 40 3.40 -5.54 -2.67
CA ILE A 40 4.35 -6.66 -2.65
C ILE A 40 5.80 -6.14 -2.70
N ALA A 41 6.09 -5.18 -3.58
CA ALA A 41 7.41 -4.57 -3.65
C ALA A 41 7.81 -3.92 -2.32
N SER A 42 6.89 -3.20 -1.67
CA SER A 42 7.13 -2.63 -0.33
C SER A 42 7.42 -3.72 0.71
N PHE A 43 6.68 -4.82 0.70
CA PHE A 43 6.93 -5.96 1.59
C PHE A 43 8.33 -6.54 1.38
N LEU A 44 8.68 -6.81 0.12
CA LEU A 44 9.98 -7.38 -0.23
C LEU A 44 11.13 -6.43 0.12
N SER A 45 10.99 -5.11 -0.06
CA SER A 45 12.02 -4.14 0.31
C SER A 45 12.29 -4.09 1.81
N PHE A 46 11.23 -4.13 2.63
CA PHE A 46 11.38 -4.14 4.09
C PHE A 46 11.98 -5.48 4.57
N LEU A 47 11.47 -6.58 4.04
CA LEU A 47 11.97 -7.91 4.36
C LEU A 47 13.43 -8.07 3.97
N SER A 48 13.81 -7.66 2.75
CA SER A 48 15.19 -7.74 2.27
C SER A 48 16.13 -6.90 3.11
N TYR A 49 15.76 -5.65 3.43
CA TYR A 49 16.52 -4.79 4.33
C TYR A 49 16.78 -5.50 5.67
N ASN A 50 15.73 -6.03 6.30
CA ASN A 50 15.87 -6.67 7.59
C ASN A 50 16.72 -7.95 7.51
N THR A 51 16.56 -8.77 6.48
CA THR A 51 17.39 -9.98 6.31
C THR A 51 18.86 -9.69 5.99
N LEU A 52 19.17 -8.58 5.33
CA LEU A 52 20.52 -8.25 4.92
C LEU A 52 21.32 -7.52 6.01
N TYR A 53 20.66 -6.67 6.80
CA TYR A 53 21.32 -5.79 7.75
C TYR A 53 20.99 -6.08 9.21
N GLU A 54 19.82 -6.65 9.50
CA GLU A 54 19.24 -6.69 10.86
C GLU A 54 18.56 -8.05 11.15
N ALA A 55 19.19 -9.15 10.69
CA ALA A 55 18.58 -10.48 10.68
C ALA A 55 18.37 -11.11 12.07
N GLN A 56 19.00 -10.54 13.10
CA GLN A 56 18.85 -10.99 14.48
C GLN A 56 18.65 -9.77 15.39
N PRO A 57 17.89 -9.93 16.49
CA PRO A 57 17.10 -11.11 16.89
C PRO A 57 15.69 -11.16 16.26
N TRP A 58 14.93 -12.23 16.53
CA TRP A 58 13.62 -12.51 15.91
C TRP A 58 12.57 -11.40 16.05
N TYR A 59 12.62 -10.57 17.11
CA TYR A 59 11.63 -9.51 17.32
C TYR A 59 11.73 -8.41 16.25
N LYS A 60 12.87 -8.30 15.55
CA LYS A 60 13.06 -7.32 14.47
C LYS A 60 12.12 -7.56 13.29
N TYR A 61 11.47 -8.73 13.22
CA TYR A 61 10.47 -9.09 12.22
C TYR A 61 9.02 -8.79 12.62
N LEU A 62 8.75 -8.27 13.84
CA LEU A 62 7.38 -8.04 14.32
C LEU A 62 6.59 -7.04 13.47
N TYR A 63 7.27 -6.09 12.82
CA TYR A 63 6.62 -5.15 11.89
C TYR A 63 5.93 -5.88 10.71
N LEU A 64 6.30 -7.12 10.38
CA LEU A 64 5.65 -7.92 9.34
C LEU A 64 4.18 -8.21 9.64
N LEU A 65 3.77 -8.16 10.92
CA LEU A 65 2.36 -8.28 11.29
C LEU A 65 1.51 -7.15 10.68
N VAL A 66 2.09 -5.95 10.50
CA VAL A 66 1.40 -4.83 9.84
C VAL A 66 1.13 -5.13 8.36
N PHE A 67 2.01 -5.92 7.70
CA PHE A 67 1.80 -6.33 6.32
C PHE A 67 0.60 -7.28 6.16
N LEU A 68 0.28 -8.10 7.17
CA LEU A 68 -0.95 -8.92 7.16
C LEU A 68 -2.20 -8.03 7.05
N PHE A 69 -2.22 -6.91 7.78
CA PHE A 69 -3.30 -5.93 7.72
C PHE A 69 -3.34 -5.22 6.35
N LEU A 70 -2.19 -4.82 5.81
CA LEU A 70 -2.09 -4.24 4.46
C LEU A 70 -2.61 -5.17 3.37
N PHE A 71 -2.28 -6.47 3.42
CA PHE A 71 -2.79 -7.44 2.45
C PHE A 71 -4.31 -7.65 2.56
N ARG A 72 -4.87 -7.58 3.78
CA ARG A 72 -6.32 -7.60 3.97
C ARG A 72 -7.01 -6.36 3.39
N ILE A 73 -6.42 -5.18 3.58
CA ILE A 73 -6.91 -3.93 2.95
C ILE A 73 -6.86 -4.06 1.43
N MET A 74 -5.75 -4.57 0.88
CA MET A 74 -5.57 -4.79 -0.55
C MET A 74 -6.64 -5.69 -1.14
N ASP A 75 -6.98 -6.81 -0.48
CA ASP A 75 -8.07 -7.67 -0.95
C ASP A 75 -9.43 -6.96 -0.95
N GLY A 76 -9.70 -6.13 0.06
CA GLY A 76 -10.90 -5.29 0.10
C GLY A 76 -10.97 -4.30 -1.07
N ILE A 77 -9.86 -3.66 -1.43
CA ILE A 77 -9.77 -2.72 -2.55
C ILE A 77 -10.14 -3.38 -3.89
N ARG A 78 -9.79 -4.66 -4.08
CA ARG A 78 -10.07 -5.38 -5.34
C ARG A 78 -11.54 -5.36 -5.71
N ARG A 79 -12.43 -5.42 -4.73
CA ARG A 79 -13.89 -5.51 -4.92
C ARG A 79 -14.60 -4.15 -4.91
N LYS A 80 -13.89 -3.04 -4.68
CA LYS A 80 -14.47 -1.70 -4.49
C LYS A 80 -14.11 -0.75 -5.64
N TYR A 81 -14.95 0.26 -5.83
CA TYR A 81 -14.89 1.22 -6.93
C TYR A 81 -15.34 2.60 -6.42
N ASP A 82 -14.90 3.66 -7.09
CA ASP A 82 -15.30 5.06 -6.84
C ASP A 82 -15.20 5.46 -5.36
N GLN A 83 -16.23 6.12 -4.83
CA GLN A 83 -16.29 6.57 -3.42
C GLN A 83 -16.18 5.42 -2.40
N ALA A 84 -16.45 4.17 -2.80
CA ALA A 84 -16.25 3.03 -1.90
C ALA A 84 -14.77 2.75 -1.60
N LEU A 85 -13.83 3.43 -2.27
CA LEU A 85 -12.40 3.45 -1.98
C LEU A 85 -12.01 4.45 -0.87
N ASP A 86 -12.87 5.40 -0.50
CA ASP A 86 -12.55 6.43 0.52
C ASP A 86 -12.13 5.83 1.88
N PRO A 87 -12.81 4.81 2.42
CA PRO A 87 -12.35 4.17 3.66
C PRO A 87 -10.96 3.55 3.51
N TYR A 88 -10.67 2.98 2.33
CA TYR A 88 -9.39 2.32 2.04
C TYR A 88 -8.25 3.31 1.88
N LEU A 89 -8.52 4.53 1.43
CA LEU A 89 -7.54 5.61 1.38
C LEU A 89 -6.99 5.91 2.80
N LYS A 90 -7.90 6.09 3.77
CA LYS A 90 -7.54 6.34 5.18
C LYS A 90 -6.89 5.12 5.83
N LEU A 91 -7.42 3.92 5.57
CA LEU A 91 -6.84 2.68 6.09
C LEU A 91 -5.40 2.47 5.58
N THR A 92 -5.16 2.72 4.30
CA THR A 92 -3.84 2.54 3.69
C THR A 92 -2.83 3.56 4.22
N SER A 93 -3.24 4.81 4.42
CA SER A 93 -2.36 5.83 5.00
C SER A 93 -2.01 5.53 6.46
N LEU A 94 -2.99 5.15 7.27
CA LEU A 94 -2.78 4.76 8.66
C LEU A 94 -1.90 3.51 8.78
N SER A 95 -2.10 2.52 7.91
CA SER A 95 -1.27 1.30 7.90
C SER A 95 0.17 1.59 7.51
N GLY A 96 0.40 2.50 6.54
CA GLY A 96 1.74 2.94 6.18
C GLY A 96 2.44 3.69 7.32
N PHE A 97 1.70 4.53 8.04
CA PHE A 97 2.21 5.22 9.22
C PHE A 97 2.55 4.25 10.35
N LEU A 98 1.64 3.30 10.65
CA LEU A 98 1.86 2.25 11.64
C LEU A 98 3.07 1.39 11.27
N LEU A 99 3.23 1.03 9.99
CA LEU A 99 4.38 0.29 9.49
C LEU A 99 5.68 1.06 9.75
N ALA A 100 5.72 2.37 9.48
CA ALA A 100 6.90 3.19 9.71
C ALA A 100 7.31 3.22 11.20
N ILE A 101 6.34 3.40 12.11
CA ILE A 101 6.59 3.36 13.55
C ILE A 101 7.05 1.97 13.98
N ALA A 102 6.31 0.91 13.61
CA ALA A 102 6.63 -0.45 13.99
C ALA A 102 8.02 -0.87 13.50
N PHE A 103 8.37 -0.55 12.25
CA PHE A 103 9.68 -0.83 11.68
C PHE A 103 10.80 -0.08 12.41
N SER A 104 10.61 1.22 12.68
CA SER A 104 11.58 2.03 13.42
C SER A 104 11.84 1.44 14.81
N ILE A 105 10.79 1.10 15.55
CA ILE A 105 10.91 0.49 16.88
C ILE A 105 11.60 -0.88 16.79
N CYS A 106 11.18 -1.74 15.86
CA CYS A 106 11.72 -3.10 15.73
C CYS A 106 13.22 -3.11 15.41
N ILE A 107 13.73 -2.14 14.63
CA ILE A 107 15.14 -2.12 14.23
C ILE A 107 16.04 -1.43 15.24
N ASN A 108 15.54 -0.42 15.95
CA ASN A 108 16.35 0.36 16.89
C ASN A 108 16.39 -0.21 18.31
N ILE A 109 15.63 -1.27 18.59
CA ILE A 109 15.69 -2.03 19.85
C ILE A 109 16.67 -3.19 19.70
#